data_AF-A0A5B0A640-F1
#
_entry.id   AF-A0A5B0A640-F1
#
_cell.length_a   1.000
_cell.length_b   1.000
_cell.length_c   1.000
_cell.angle_alpha   90.00
_cell.angle_beta   90.00
_cell.angle_gamma   90.00
#
_symmetry.space_group_name_H-M   'P 1'
#
loop_
_entity.id
_entity.type
_entity.pdbx_description
1 polymer ?
#
loop_
_entity_poly.entity_id
_entity_poly.type
_entity_poly.pdbx_seq_one_letter_code
_entity_poly.pdbx_strand_id
1 'polypeptide(L)' 'MAGVLRAERVWVETFTGLRWQQFGRLLKAVRERGGNGTLQGRPWALPLAERVLIVSVYYRTNLTMRQL' A
#
# COMPACT_ATOMS: atom_id res chain seq x y z
N MET A 1 -9.13 11.97 -1.20
CA MET A 1 -8.08 12.47 -2.12
C MET A 1 -7.72 11.36 -3.08
N ALA A 2 -7.60 11.65 -4.38
CA ALA A 2 -7.12 10.67 -5.35
C ALA A 2 -5.59 10.58 -5.25
N GLY A 3 -5.07 9.51 -4.63
CA GLY A 3 -3.63 9.25 -4.62
C GLY A 3 -3.11 8.86 -6.01
N VAL A 4 -1.80 9.02 -6.23
CA VAL A 4 -1.07 8.62 -7.46
C VAL A 4 -1.26 7.13 -7.79
N LEU A 5 -1.55 6.29 -6.77
CA LEU A 5 -1.85 4.87 -6.90
C LEU A 5 -3.04 4.52 -6.01
N ARG A 6 -4.15 4.13 -6.64
CA ARG A 6 -5.30 3.56 -5.94
C ARG A 6 -5.13 2.06 -5.78
N ALA A 7 -5.55 1.53 -4.63
CA ALA A 7 -5.61 0.09 -4.40
C ALA A 7 -6.75 -0.54 -5.21
N GLU A 8 -6.62 -0.55 -6.52
CA GLU A 8 -7.52 -1.25 -7.43
C GLU A 8 -6.98 -2.64 -7.73
N ARG A 9 -7.88 -3.56 -8.11
CA ARG A 9 -7.53 -4.97 -8.33
C ARG A 9 -6.35 -5.14 -9.29
N VAL A 10 -6.35 -4.37 -10.39
CA VAL A 10 -5.27 -4.41 -11.39
C VAL A 10 -3.91 -4.09 -10.75
N TRP A 11 -3.80 -2.98 -10.02
CA TRP A 11 -2.54 -2.55 -9.41
C TRP A 11 -2.09 -3.48 -8.29
N VAL A 12 -3.03 -3.94 -7.46
CA VAL A 12 -2.73 -4.91 -6.41
C VAL A 12 -2.17 -6.19 -7.00
N GLU A 13 -2.83 -6.78 -8.00
CA GLU A 13 -2.40 -8.03 -8.60
C GLU A 13 -1.04 -7.86 -9.32
N THR A 14 -0.84 -6.75 -10.04
CA THR A 14 0.43 -6.47 -10.73
C THR A 14 1.62 -6.33 -9.78
N PHE A 15 1.49 -5.51 -8.74
CA PHE A 15 2.65 -5.13 -7.92
C PHE A 15 2.88 -6.05 -6.72
N THR A 16 1.83 -6.68 -6.19
CA THR A 16 1.96 -7.59 -5.05
C THR A 16 2.04 -9.07 -5.46
N GLY A 17 1.53 -9.42 -6.65
CA GLY A 17 1.33 -10.81 -7.05
C GLY A 17 0.23 -11.54 -6.27
N LEU A 18 -0.49 -10.83 -5.39
CA LEU A 18 -1.58 -11.37 -4.59
C LEU A 18 -2.92 -11.14 -5.29
N ARG A 19 -3.80 -12.15 -5.25
CA ARG A 19 -5.21 -11.95 -5.58
C ARG A 19 -5.85 -10.97 -4.59
N TRP A 20 -6.90 -10.27 -5.01
CA TRP A 20 -7.62 -9.30 -4.17
C TRP A 20 -7.99 -9.83 -2.76
N GLN A 21 -8.45 -11.08 -2.66
CA GLN A 21 -8.78 -11.72 -1.37
C GLN A 21 -7.55 -12.00 -0.49
N GLN A 22 -6.41 -12.37 -1.09
CA GLN A 22 -5.14 -12.55 -0.37
C GLN A 22 -4.61 -11.21 0.14
N PHE A 23 -4.75 -10.15 -0.66
CA PHE A 23 -4.42 -8.79 -0.26
C PHE A 23 -5.25 -8.32 0.93
N GLY A 24 -6.57 -8.60 0.95
CA GLY A 24 -7.42 -8.31 2.11
C GLY A 24 -6.94 -8.98 3.41
N ARG A 25 -6.43 -10.22 3.35
CA ARG A 25 -5.83 -10.91 4.50
C ARG A 25 -4.53 -10.26 4.95
N LEU A 26 -3.68 -9.84 4.02
CA LEU A 26 -2.47 -9.07 4.31
C LEU A 26 -2.82 -7.76 5.05
N LEU A 27 -3.80 -7.00 4.56
CA LEU A 27 -4.23 -5.76 5.20
C LEU A 27 -4.75 -5.96 6.63
N LYS A 28 -5.44 -7.09 6.89
CA LYS A 28 -5.84 -7.47 8.25
C LYS A 28 -4.63 -7.68 9.14
N ALA A 29 -3.66 -8.50 8.72
CA ALA A 29 -2.46 -8.77 9.49
C ALA A 29 -1.62 -7.49 9.74
N VAL A 30 -1.51 -6.60 8.74
CA VAL A 30 -0.79 -5.33 8.89
C VAL A 30 -1.49 -4.41 9.90
N ARG A 31 -2.83 -4.37 9.88
CA ARG A 31 -3.60 -3.59 10.85
C ARG A 31 -3.42 -4.11 12.28
N GLU A 32 -3.48 -5.42 12.48
CA GLU A 32 -3.28 -6.08 13.78
C GLU A 32 -1.87 -5.81 14.34
N ARG A 33 -0.88 -5.65 13.47
CA ARG A 33 0.50 -5.29 13.84
C ARG A 33 0.74 -3.78 14.01
N GLY A 34 -0.32 -2.98 14.10
CA GLY A 34 -0.21 -1.53 14.36
C GLY A 34 -0.02 -0.67 13.10
N GLY A 35 -0.27 -1.21 11.90
CA GLY A 35 -0.13 -0.47 10.65
C GLY A 35 -0.99 0.80 10.54
N ASN A 36 -2.02 0.96 11.38
CA ASN A 36 -2.85 2.17 11.43
C ASN A 36 -2.32 3.27 12.36
N GLY A 37 -1.29 3.00 13.18
CA GLY A 37 -0.80 3.94 14.20
C GLY A 37 -0.21 5.25 13.63
N THR A 38 0.21 5.27 12.37
CA THR A 38 0.86 6.43 11.73
C THR A 38 -0.09 7.53 11.23
N LEU A 39 -1.41 7.36 11.38
CA LEU A 39 -2.41 8.17 10.66
C LEU A 39 -3.13 9.25 11.51
N GLN A 40 -2.87 9.33 12.83
CA GLN A 40 -3.56 10.33 13.65
C GLN A 40 -3.10 11.76 13.30
N GLY A 41 -4.04 12.61 12.90
CA GLY A 41 -3.86 14.06 12.78
C GLY A 41 -3.25 14.58 11.48
N ARG A 42 -3.05 13.76 10.43
CA ARG A 42 -2.49 14.23 9.15
C ARG A 42 -3.53 14.25 8.03
N PRO A 43 -3.86 15.42 7.45
CA PRO A 43 -4.83 15.51 6.35
C PRO A 43 -4.37 14.79 5.07
N TRP A 44 -3.06 14.50 4.96
CA TRP A 44 -2.42 13.81 3.83
C TRP A 44 -2.21 12.30 4.09
N ALA A 45 -2.83 11.76 5.14
CA ALA A 45 -2.70 10.37 5.53
C ALA A 45 -3.30 9.43 4.47
N LEU A 46 -2.46 8.65 3.78
CA LEU A 46 -2.91 7.65 2.82
C LEU A 46 -3.64 6.49 3.51
N PRO A 47 -4.74 5.96 2.93
CA PRO A 47 -5.37 4.72 3.38
C PRO A 47 -4.36 3.57 3.49
N LEU A 48 -4.58 2.66 4.43
CA LEU A 48 -3.68 1.53 4.69
C LEU A 48 -3.40 0.71 3.41
N ALA A 49 -4.41 0.47 2.60
CA ALA A 49 -4.30 -0.29 1.35
C ALA A 49 -3.33 0.37 0.36
N GLU A 50 -3.46 1.68 0.16
CA GLU A 50 -2.62 2.46 -0.75
C GLU A 50 -1.17 2.53 -0.24
N ARG A 51 -0.96 2.62 1.08
CA ARG A 51 0.37 2.56 1.68
C ARG A 51 1.07 1.23 1.46
N VAL A 52 0.37 0.13 1.71
CA VAL A 52 0.91 -1.23 1.49
C VAL A 52 1.23 -1.42 0.01
N LEU A 53 0.35 -0.97 -0.88
CA LEU A 53 0.58 -1.03 -2.32
C LEU A 53 1.80 -0.22 -2.75
N ILE A 54 1.97 1.00 -2.21
CA ILE A 54 3.16 1.82 -2.47
C ILE A 54 4.43 1.08 -2.05
N VAL A 55 4.48 0.51 -0.84
CA VAL A 55 5.65 -0.29 -0.40
C VAL A 55 5.93 -1.45 -1.35
N SER A 56 4.89 -2.14 -1.82
CA SER A 56 5.04 -3.22 -2.81
C SER A 56 5.56 -2.72 -4.16
N VAL A 57 5.07 -1.58 -4.65
CA VAL A 57 5.58 -0.93 -5.87
C VAL A 57 7.06 -0.60 -5.70
N TYR A 58 7.43 0.11 -4.63
CA TYR A 58 8.82 0.45 -4.31
C TYR A 58 9.73 -0.77 -4.31
N TYR A 59 9.29 -1.86 -3.69
CA TYR A 59 10.05 -3.10 -3.64
C TYR A 59 10.15 -3.79 -5.01
N ARG A 60 9.04 -3.87 -5.76
CA ARG A 60 8.96 -4.58 -7.05
C ARG A 60 9.72 -3.88 -8.17
N THR A 61 9.61 -2.56 -8.24
CA THR A 61 10.16 -1.77 -9.35
C THR A 61 11.52 -1.17 -9.04
N ASN A 62 12.10 -1.48 -7.86
CA ASN A 62 13.38 -0.94 -7.41
C ASN A 62 13.46 0.59 -7.56
N LEU A 63 12.33 1.27 -7.34
CA LEU A 63 12.22 2.74 -7.36
C LEU A 63 12.95 3.28 -6.14
N THR A 64 14.28 3.22 -6.18
CA THR A 64 15.09 3.95 -5.22
C THR A 64 14.93 5.43 -5.56
N MET A 65 14.28 6.20 -4.67
CA MET A 65 14.29 7.68 -4.73
C MET A 65 15.71 8.29 -4.70
N ARG A 66 16.76 7.46 -4.60
CA ARG A 66 18.17 7.88 -4.66
C ARG A 66 18.68 8.17 -6.08
N GLN A 67 17.86 7.96 -7.12
CA GLN A 67 18.23 8.29 -8.50
C GLN A 67 17.47 9.51 -9.08
N LEU A 68 16.70 10.21 -8.26
CA LEU A 68 16.10 11.50 -8.62
C LEU A 68 16.99 12.66 -8.16
#